data_AF-A0A3P6SK34-F1
#
_entry.id   AF-A0A3P6SK34-F1
#
_cell.length_a   1.000
_cell.length_b   1.000
_cell.length_c   1.000
_cell.angle_alpha   90.00
_cell.angle_beta   90.00
_cell.angle_gamma   90.00
#
_symmetry.space_group_name_H-M   'P 1'
#
loop_
_entity.id
_entity.type
_entity.pdbx_description
1 polymer ?
#
loop_
_entity_poly.entity_id
_entity_poly.type
_entity_poly.pdbx_seq_one_letter_code
_entity_poly.pdbx_strand_id
1 'polypeptide(L)'
;MENTTENNVRRTIRIHVEPIDVELDEEGAILITTLQSALPGAFGLYFYDNDCRSSLRFDGKKLRPPGDGWKDRKYYALLGCRPFDYPFGSYTNATKQFERSVNTVQRLLANHKLFGNVGFAERDNVTNERRKADQCGAAVGCAMQRLLTVTSKHGVSERIGITDNEQTPLEEQFVELARISTAKDSIIAQQRSDIKVANEKLEQKERSVKRLHNDLSKLIDSYRVKEEELALLRCLSEDQKFMCKKASDTGFAIVNQLKSKLMDRENIIVAQRKEIEFLVRKMAAPNIEQLPSKEMSNLGKTWESADKVTVKASESGGEDVDQNDGETKHLTTDELASALARTKARNEQLEKEVNVAGEKYQQLNEVYTAVVAENTKLMAELAQLSVQRDIFHFPRKERETPTNILIKNDSHSTEDVESDESKWNSKHLVALKQDLDVSEKRTARLTRTIRALTESSDSELR
;
A
#
# COMPACT_ATOMS: atom_id res chain seq x y z
N MET A 1 -27.04 41.37 18.16
CA MET A 1 -26.43 40.18 18.80
C MET A 1 -25.68 39.43 17.72
N GLU A 2 -24.38 39.33 17.94
CA GLU A 2 -23.36 38.85 17.01
C GLU A 2 -23.55 37.38 16.65
N ASN A 3 -23.11 37.02 15.43
CA ASN A 3 -22.34 35.80 15.24
C ASN A 3 -21.30 36.05 14.17
N THR A 4 -20.09 36.37 14.64
CA THR A 4 -18.87 36.59 13.90
C THR A 4 -18.33 35.24 13.46
N THR A 5 -18.55 34.85 12.20
CA THR A 5 -17.80 33.75 11.59
C THR A 5 -16.42 34.27 11.24
N GLU A 6 -15.42 33.87 12.03
CA GLU A 6 -14.01 34.12 11.80
C GLU A 6 -13.59 33.62 10.40
N ASN A 7 -13.38 34.57 9.49
CA ASN A 7 -12.70 34.34 8.23
C ASN A 7 -11.25 33.96 8.51
N ASN A 8 -10.97 32.67 8.52
CA ASN A 8 -9.61 32.13 8.58
C ASN A 8 -8.90 32.45 7.25
N VAL A 9 -8.26 33.62 7.17
CA VAL A 9 -7.51 34.08 5.98
C VAL A 9 -6.37 33.11 5.73
N ARG A 10 -6.53 32.20 4.76
CA ARG A 10 -5.43 31.35 4.28
C ARG A 10 -4.29 32.25 3.76
N ARG A 11 -3.20 32.33 4.52
CA ARG A 11 -1.93 32.99 4.14
C ARG A 11 -1.13 32.12 3.17
N THR A 12 -1.74 31.63 2.10
CA THR A 12 -1.05 30.82 1.08
C THR A 12 -0.89 31.64 -0.18
N ILE A 13 0.36 31.88 -0.59
CA ILE A 13 0.67 32.45 -1.89
C ILE A 13 0.98 31.32 -2.87
N ARG A 14 0.48 31.43 -4.10
CA ARG A 14 0.83 30.52 -5.18
C ARG A 14 1.99 31.13 -5.95
N ILE A 15 3.13 30.47 -5.90
CA ILE A 15 4.33 30.88 -6.62
C ILE A 15 4.37 30.08 -7.92
N HIS A 16 4.41 30.79 -9.04
CA HIS A 16 4.61 30.21 -10.37
C HIS A 16 6.05 30.46 -10.79
N VAL A 17 6.68 29.43 -11.36
CA VAL A 17 8.00 29.54 -11.98
C VAL A 17 7.79 29.73 -13.48
N GLU A 18 8.64 30.54 -14.10
CA GLU A 18 8.63 30.74 -15.55
C GLU A 18 8.90 29.40 -16.27
N PRO A 19 8.26 29.14 -17.42
CA PRO A 19 8.56 27.95 -18.22
C PRO A 19 10.04 27.90 -18.62
N ILE A 20 10.63 26.71 -18.58
CA ILE A 20 12.02 26.47 -18.96
C ILE A 20 12.03 25.51 -20.14
N ASP A 21 12.84 25.82 -21.14
CA ASP A 21 13.09 24.93 -22.27
C ASP A 21 14.12 23.87 -21.87
N VAL A 22 13.76 22.59 -22.06
CA VAL A 22 14.60 21.44 -21.72
C VAL A 22 14.94 20.69 -22.99
N GLU A 23 16.23 20.50 -23.23
CA GLU A 23 16.73 19.77 -24.40
C GLU A 23 16.36 18.27 -24.32
N LEU A 24 15.99 17.71 -25.46
CA LEU A 24 15.70 16.29 -25.63
C LEU A 24 16.97 15.53 -25.99
N ASP A 25 17.06 14.28 -25.52
CA ASP A 25 18.12 13.33 -25.89
C ASP A 25 17.95 12.84 -27.35
N GLU A 26 18.93 12.13 -27.88
CA GLU A 26 18.97 11.57 -29.25
C GLU A 26 17.74 10.70 -29.58
N GLU A 27 17.15 10.07 -28.56
CA GLU A 27 15.94 9.24 -28.65
C GLU A 27 14.63 10.04 -28.52
N GLY A 28 14.71 11.36 -28.42
CA GLY A 28 13.56 12.22 -28.18
C GLY A 28 12.94 12.04 -26.80
N ALA A 29 13.74 11.67 -25.79
CA ALA A 29 13.31 11.54 -24.39
C ALA A 29 14.00 12.59 -23.52
N ILE A 30 13.44 12.92 -22.35
CA ILE A 30 14.08 13.83 -21.39
C ILE A 30 14.88 13.00 -20.40
N LEU A 31 16.19 13.23 -20.31
CA LEU A 31 17.03 12.60 -19.29
C LEU A 31 16.73 13.24 -17.92
N ILE A 32 16.59 12.42 -16.88
CA ILE A 32 16.24 12.94 -15.54
C ILE A 32 17.28 13.93 -15.00
N THR A 33 18.55 13.75 -15.36
CA THR A 33 19.64 14.65 -15.00
C THR A 33 19.51 16.02 -15.65
N THR A 34 19.05 16.08 -16.91
CA THR A 34 18.79 17.33 -17.63
C THR A 34 17.59 18.08 -17.03
N LEU A 35 16.56 17.33 -16.60
CA LEU A 35 15.45 17.95 -15.87
C LEU A 35 15.89 18.49 -14.51
N GLN A 36 16.72 17.75 -13.78
CA GLN A 36 17.19 18.13 -12.45
C GLN A 36 18.22 19.26 -12.45
N SER A 37 19.00 19.42 -13.53
CA SER A 37 19.88 20.57 -13.69
C SER A 37 19.11 21.87 -13.89
N ALA A 38 18.00 21.82 -14.62
CA ALA A 38 17.09 22.96 -14.81
C ALA A 38 16.20 23.22 -13.58
N LEU A 39 15.67 22.15 -12.97
CA LEU A 39 14.74 22.19 -11.84
C LEU A 39 15.24 21.27 -10.71
N PRO A 40 16.05 21.79 -9.78
CA PRO A 40 16.54 21.02 -8.65
C PRO A 40 15.40 20.42 -7.83
N GLY A 41 15.50 19.12 -7.55
CA GLY A 41 14.46 18.37 -6.81
C GLY A 41 13.28 17.89 -7.66
N ALA A 42 13.31 18.11 -8.98
CA ALA A 42 12.37 17.48 -9.89
C ALA A 42 12.64 15.97 -9.99
N PHE A 43 11.60 15.15 -9.87
CA PHE A 43 11.69 13.69 -10.02
C PHE A 43 10.72 13.12 -11.05
N GLY A 44 9.85 13.96 -11.62
CA GLY A 44 8.91 13.54 -12.65
C GLY A 44 8.19 14.73 -13.27
N LEU A 45 7.50 14.44 -14.37
CA LEU A 45 6.67 15.41 -15.09
C LEU A 45 5.24 14.91 -15.19
N TYR A 46 4.29 15.83 -15.22
CA TYR A 46 2.89 15.55 -15.54
C TYR A 46 2.32 16.63 -16.47
N PHE A 47 1.26 16.29 -17.18
CA PHE A 47 0.49 17.21 -18.01
C PHE A 47 -0.99 17.01 -17.73
N TYR A 48 -1.81 17.93 -18.21
CA TYR A 48 -3.27 17.77 -18.20
C TYR A 48 -3.74 17.37 -19.59
N ASP A 49 -4.53 16.31 -19.66
CA ASP A 49 -5.21 15.84 -20.87
C ASP A 49 -6.72 15.86 -20.59
N ASN A 50 -7.47 16.76 -21.23
CA ASN A 50 -8.90 16.97 -20.98
C ASN A 50 -9.24 17.09 -19.47
N ASP A 51 -8.56 17.99 -18.77
CA ASP A 51 -8.65 18.21 -17.31
C ASP A 51 -8.27 17.01 -16.41
N CYS A 52 -7.82 15.91 -16.99
CA CYS A 52 -7.25 14.78 -16.25
C CYS A 52 -5.74 14.94 -16.10
N ARG A 53 -5.24 14.77 -14.87
CA ARG A 53 -3.79 14.80 -14.60
C ARG A 53 -3.15 13.48 -15.03
N SER A 54 -2.24 13.56 -16.00
CA SER A 54 -1.51 12.41 -16.55
C SER A 54 0.00 12.55 -16.30
N SER A 55 0.60 11.55 -15.64
CA SER A 55 2.05 11.51 -15.40
C SER A 55 2.81 10.93 -16.59
N LEU A 56 4.02 11.43 -16.85
CA LEU A 56 4.89 10.86 -17.87
C LEU A 56 5.47 9.52 -17.41
N ARG A 57 5.71 8.64 -18.38
CA ARG A 57 6.34 7.33 -18.11
C ARG A 57 7.83 7.52 -17.84
N PHE A 58 8.29 7.00 -16.72
CA PHE A 58 9.69 7.03 -16.30
C PHE A 58 10.29 5.63 -16.34
N ASP A 59 11.44 5.50 -17.02
CA ASP A 59 12.15 4.23 -17.22
C ASP A 59 13.33 4.06 -16.25
N GLY A 60 13.33 4.78 -15.12
CA GLY A 60 14.45 4.81 -14.18
C GLY A 60 15.60 5.75 -14.57
N LYS A 61 15.70 6.14 -15.85
CA LYS A 61 16.73 7.06 -16.39
C LYS A 61 16.14 8.23 -17.18
N LYS A 62 15.17 7.94 -18.04
CA LYS A 62 14.60 8.87 -19.01
C LYS A 62 13.08 8.96 -18.84
N LEU A 63 12.53 10.14 -19.08
CA LEU A 63 11.11 10.39 -19.22
C LEU A 63 10.75 10.29 -20.70
N ARG A 64 9.85 9.37 -21.02
CA ARG A 64 9.41 9.14 -22.39
C ARG A 64 8.27 10.07 -22.78
N PRO A 65 8.17 10.47 -24.06
CA PRO A 65 7.03 11.23 -24.53
C PRO A 65 5.71 10.48 -24.27
N PRO A 66 4.61 11.21 -24.08
CA PRO A 66 3.27 10.67 -24.22
C PRO A 66 3.07 9.96 -25.57
N GLY A 67 2.06 9.10 -25.70
CA GLY A 67 1.83 8.30 -26.92
C GLY A 67 1.62 9.13 -28.20
N ASP A 68 1.28 10.40 -28.06
CA ASP A 68 1.10 11.39 -29.12
C ASP A 68 2.29 12.39 -29.25
N GLY A 69 3.44 12.08 -28.65
CA GLY A 69 4.69 12.84 -28.76
C GLY A 69 4.83 14.03 -27.80
N TRP A 70 5.90 14.80 -27.96
CA TRP A 70 6.04 16.12 -27.33
C TRP A 70 5.23 17.14 -28.13
N LYS A 71 4.01 17.40 -27.70
CA LYS A 71 3.20 18.49 -28.25
C LYS A 71 3.53 19.79 -27.53
N ASP A 72 3.17 20.90 -28.14
CA ASP A 72 3.18 22.21 -27.49
C ASP A 72 2.08 22.26 -26.41
N ARG A 73 2.38 21.69 -25.24
CA ARG A 73 1.51 21.62 -24.08
C ARG A 73 2.31 21.90 -22.82
N LYS A 74 1.61 22.35 -21.78
CA LYS A 74 2.24 22.67 -20.50
C LYS A 74 2.56 21.39 -19.73
N TYR A 75 3.85 21.18 -19.48
CA TYR A 75 4.36 20.15 -18.61
C TYR A 75 4.72 20.75 -17.26
N TYR A 76 4.36 20.06 -16.19
CA TYR A 76 4.55 20.50 -14.82
C TYR A 76 5.48 19.54 -14.10
N ALA A 77 6.46 20.09 -13.37
CA ALA A 77 7.39 19.30 -12.60
C ALA A 77 6.80 18.86 -11.25
N LEU A 78 7.03 17.60 -10.92
CA LEU A 78 6.86 17.06 -9.58
C LEU A 78 8.15 17.31 -8.81
N LEU A 79 8.07 18.17 -7.80
CA LEU A 79 9.17 18.44 -6.88
C LEU A 79 9.03 17.56 -5.64
N GLY A 80 10.12 16.91 -5.24
CA GLY A 80 10.14 16.03 -4.08
C GLY A 80 11.53 15.92 -3.49
N CYS A 81 11.67 16.25 -2.20
CA CYS A 81 12.89 16.06 -1.43
C CYS A 81 13.00 14.59 -0.99
N ARG A 82 13.32 13.69 -1.92
CA ARG A 82 13.98 12.44 -1.53
C ARG A 82 15.41 12.49 -2.07
N PRO A 83 16.43 12.09 -1.28
CA PRO A 83 17.72 11.77 -1.85
C PRO A 83 17.45 10.66 -2.87
N PHE A 84 17.42 11.02 -4.15
CA PHE A 84 17.34 10.06 -5.22
C PHE A 84 18.73 9.42 -5.24
N ASP A 85 18.86 8.22 -4.66
CA ASP A 85 20.09 7.42 -4.67
C ASP A 85 20.37 6.89 -6.09
N TYR A 86 20.48 7.81 -7.07
CA TYR A 86 21.11 7.58 -8.36
C TYR A 86 22.63 7.81 -8.21
N PRO A 87 23.49 7.19 -9.04
CA PRO A 87 24.77 6.60 -8.64
C PRO A 87 25.91 7.61 -8.40
N PHE A 88 25.62 8.85 -8.02
CA PHE A 88 26.64 9.78 -7.52
C PHE A 88 27.14 9.40 -6.11
N GLY A 89 26.35 8.63 -5.35
CA GLY A 89 26.84 7.93 -4.15
C GLY A 89 27.95 6.90 -4.47
N SER A 90 28.00 6.39 -5.72
CA SER A 90 29.07 5.49 -6.17
C SER A 90 30.36 6.26 -6.42
N TYR A 91 30.32 7.48 -7.01
CA TYR A 91 31.54 8.28 -7.19
C TYR A 91 32.14 8.74 -5.88
N THR A 92 31.33 9.22 -4.93
CA THR A 92 31.86 9.62 -3.62
C THR A 92 32.43 8.43 -2.84
N ASN A 93 31.81 7.25 -2.92
CA ASN A 93 32.36 6.03 -2.34
C ASN A 93 33.57 5.48 -3.13
N ALA A 94 33.60 5.59 -4.45
CA ALA A 94 34.71 5.18 -5.31
C ALA A 94 35.93 6.09 -5.12
N THR A 95 35.73 7.41 -5.00
CA THR A 95 36.77 8.37 -4.63
C THR A 95 37.31 8.06 -3.24
N LYS A 96 36.45 7.78 -2.26
CA LYS A 96 36.90 7.35 -0.92
C LYS A 96 37.65 6.01 -0.95
N GLN A 97 37.26 5.05 -1.79
CA GLN A 97 37.96 3.78 -1.96
C GLN A 97 39.32 3.97 -2.67
N PHE A 98 39.38 4.86 -3.65
CA PHE A 98 40.60 5.25 -4.34
C PHE A 98 41.56 6.00 -3.41
N GLU A 99 41.07 6.95 -2.63
CA GLU A 99 41.88 7.65 -1.62
C GLU A 99 42.37 6.71 -0.53
N ARG A 100 41.54 5.74 -0.12
CA ARG A 100 41.97 4.69 0.81
C ARG A 100 43.07 3.84 0.18
N SER A 101 42.90 3.38 -1.06
CA SER A 101 43.89 2.53 -1.74
C SER A 101 45.20 3.26 -2.02
N VAL A 102 45.15 4.52 -2.43
CA VAL A 102 46.34 5.38 -2.60
C VAL A 102 47.03 5.60 -1.27
N ASN A 103 46.29 5.86 -0.18
CA ASN A 103 46.89 5.98 1.15
C ASN A 103 47.51 4.66 1.63
N THR A 104 46.91 3.50 1.37
CA THR A 104 47.53 2.22 1.71
C THR A 104 48.80 1.99 0.90
N VAL A 105 48.78 2.30 -0.40
CA VAL A 105 49.96 2.18 -1.27
C VAL A 105 51.05 3.15 -0.84
N GLN A 106 50.70 4.40 -0.52
CA GLN A 106 51.64 5.41 -0.02
C GLN A 106 52.21 5.00 1.34
N ARG A 107 51.41 4.38 2.22
CA ARG A 107 51.86 3.86 3.51
C ARG A 107 52.74 2.62 3.37
N LEU A 108 52.47 1.75 2.39
CA LEU A 108 53.33 0.62 2.02
C LEU A 108 54.66 1.13 1.44
N LEU A 109 54.63 2.09 0.51
CA LEU A 109 55.83 2.68 -0.07
C LEU A 109 56.64 3.49 0.95
N ALA A 110 55.98 4.20 1.88
CA ALA A 110 56.65 4.94 2.95
C ALA A 110 57.24 4.02 4.04
N ASN A 111 56.62 2.86 4.29
CA ASN A 111 57.14 1.86 5.22
C ASN A 111 58.20 0.94 4.61
N HIS A 112 58.33 0.91 3.27
CA HIS A 112 59.41 0.21 2.58
C HIS A 112 60.59 1.17 2.29
N LYS A 113 61.52 1.29 3.22
CA LYS A 113 62.93 1.66 2.93
C LYS A 113 63.66 0.54 2.15
N LEU A 114 63.02 -0.01 1.11
CA LEU A 114 63.51 -1.18 0.36
C LEU A 114 63.84 -0.90 -1.11
N PHE A 115 63.77 0.36 -1.56
CA PHE A 115 64.21 0.78 -2.90
C PHE A 115 65.30 1.85 -2.88
N GLY A 116 66.20 1.79 -1.89
CA GLY A 116 67.53 2.38 -2.00
C GLY A 116 68.50 1.30 -2.43
N ASN A 117 68.92 1.32 -3.70
CA ASN A 117 69.86 0.40 -4.34
C ASN A 117 69.43 -1.07 -4.45
N VAL A 118 68.93 -1.49 -5.62
CA VAL A 118 69.54 -2.55 -6.47
C VAL A 118 68.98 -2.38 -7.89
N GLY A 119 69.87 -2.24 -8.88
CA GLY A 119 69.53 -2.19 -10.31
C GLY A 119 69.39 -3.59 -10.93
N PHE A 120 69.05 -3.61 -12.24
CA PHE A 120 68.92 -4.80 -13.10
C PHE A 120 67.72 -5.72 -12.76
N ALA A 121 66.99 -6.33 -13.69
CA ALA A 121 66.91 -6.22 -15.15
C ALA A 121 65.62 -6.91 -15.59
N GLU A 122 65.12 -6.43 -16.72
CA GLU A 122 64.31 -7.11 -17.72
C GLU A 122 64.60 -8.62 -17.83
N ARG A 123 63.55 -9.47 -17.71
CA ARG A 123 63.39 -10.64 -18.57
C ARG A 123 61.99 -11.24 -18.56
N ASP A 124 61.67 -11.71 -19.75
CA ASP A 124 60.39 -12.17 -20.28
C ASP A 124 59.83 -13.47 -19.71
N ASN A 125 58.50 -13.56 -19.89
CA ASN A 125 57.67 -14.71 -20.32
C ASN A 125 58.28 -16.12 -20.30
N VAL A 126 57.52 -17.09 -19.78
CA VAL A 126 57.02 -18.25 -20.55
C VAL A 126 55.95 -19.01 -19.74
N THR A 127 54.83 -19.26 -20.41
CA THR A 127 53.71 -20.16 -20.13
C THR A 127 54.12 -21.64 -20.13
N ASN A 128 53.61 -22.51 -19.24
CA ASN A 128 52.70 -23.62 -19.62
C ASN A 128 52.36 -24.61 -18.48
N GLU A 129 51.13 -25.13 -18.59
CA GLU A 129 50.68 -26.51 -18.30
C GLU A 129 50.52 -27.04 -16.86
N ARG A 130 49.31 -26.79 -16.35
CA ARG A 130 48.27 -27.77 -15.94
C ARG A 130 48.62 -29.28 -16.14
N ARG A 131 48.81 -30.03 -15.04
CA ARG A 131 48.38 -31.45 -14.92
C ARG A 131 47.89 -31.77 -13.50
N LYS A 132 46.83 -32.60 -13.43
CA LYS A 132 46.09 -33.08 -12.25
C LYS A 132 46.59 -34.46 -11.79
N ALA A 133 46.31 -34.75 -10.50
CA ALA A 133 46.13 -36.08 -9.85
C ALA A 133 47.40 -36.96 -9.72
N ASP A 134 47.64 -37.75 -8.67
CA ASP A 134 46.83 -38.21 -7.54
C ASP A 134 47.74 -38.74 -6.39
N GLN A 135 47.10 -39.06 -5.27
CA GLN A 135 47.57 -39.56 -3.96
C GLN A 135 48.68 -40.64 -3.91
N CYS A 136 49.56 -40.58 -2.90
CA CYS A 136 49.89 -41.72 -2.00
C CYS A 136 50.83 -41.31 -0.83
N GLY A 137 50.65 -41.89 0.36
CA GLY A 137 51.78 -42.17 1.27
C GLY A 137 51.87 -41.39 2.59
N ALA A 138 50.95 -41.63 3.52
CA ALA A 138 51.15 -41.35 4.94
C ALA A 138 52.20 -42.31 5.55
N ALA A 139 53.46 -41.88 5.69
CA ALA A 139 54.47 -42.64 6.47
C ALA A 139 55.74 -41.86 6.87
N VAL A 140 55.74 -40.53 7.00
CA VAL A 140 57.00 -39.78 7.29
C VAL A 140 57.01 -39.08 8.66
N GLY A 141 55.90 -39.12 9.41
CA GLY A 141 55.77 -38.41 10.70
C GLY A 141 56.57 -38.97 11.88
N CYS A 142 57.16 -40.17 11.79
CA CYS A 142 57.73 -40.86 12.96
C CYS A 142 59.26 -40.75 13.11
N ALA A 143 59.99 -40.24 12.11
CA ALA A 143 61.45 -40.17 12.16
C ALA A 143 61.98 -38.89 12.83
N MET A 144 61.23 -37.78 12.78
CA MET A 144 61.71 -36.46 13.21
C MET A 144 61.60 -36.24 14.73
N GLN A 145 60.67 -36.91 15.42
CA GLN A 145 60.54 -36.83 16.89
C GLN A 145 61.61 -37.64 17.64
N ARG A 146 62.26 -38.62 17.00
CA ARG A 146 63.35 -39.40 17.62
C ARG A 146 64.70 -38.71 17.58
N LEU A 147 64.92 -37.74 16.69
CA LEU A 147 66.17 -36.98 16.62
C LEU A 147 66.22 -35.80 17.60
N LEU A 148 65.06 -35.26 18.00
CA LEU A 148 64.98 -34.14 18.95
C LEU A 148 65.10 -34.54 20.43
N THR A 149 64.97 -35.84 20.76
CA THR A 149 65.11 -36.33 22.14
C THR A 149 66.52 -36.78 22.51
N VAL A 150 67.44 -36.90 21.55
CA VAL A 150 68.82 -37.37 21.78
C VAL A 150 69.79 -36.25 22.17
N THR A 151 69.43 -34.97 22.00
CA THR A 151 70.36 -33.85 22.28
C THR A 151 70.26 -33.25 23.70
N SER A 152 69.44 -33.79 24.60
CA SER A 152 69.23 -33.20 25.94
C SER A 152 70.20 -33.65 27.04
N LYS A 153 71.31 -34.34 26.71
CA LYS A 153 72.30 -34.75 27.72
C LYS A 153 73.74 -34.61 27.22
N HIS A 154 74.22 -33.38 27.07
CA HIS A 154 75.64 -33.03 27.24
C HIS A 154 75.70 -31.56 27.68
N GLY A 155 75.72 -31.34 28.99
CA GLY A 155 75.98 -30.04 29.58
C GLY A 155 77.22 -30.15 30.44
N VAL A 156 78.40 -29.91 29.86
CA VAL A 156 79.64 -29.46 30.53
C VAL A 156 80.54 -28.83 29.47
N SER A 157 81.04 -27.60 29.74
CA SER A 157 82.11 -26.88 29.03
C SER A 157 81.79 -26.47 27.58
N GLU A 158 82.15 -25.31 27.04
CA GLU A 158 83.15 -24.32 27.38
C GLU A 158 82.89 -23.06 26.51
N ARG A 159 83.36 -21.90 26.94
CA ARG A 159 83.35 -20.67 26.13
C ARG A 159 84.28 -20.86 24.93
N ILE A 160 83.77 -20.77 23.70
CA ILE A 160 84.48 -20.33 22.48
C ILE A 160 83.33 -19.91 21.54
N GLY A 161 83.19 -18.67 21.09
CA GLY A 161 84.13 -17.92 20.26
C GLY A 161 83.32 -17.50 19.03
N ILE A 162 83.46 -16.25 18.62
CA ILE A 162 82.94 -15.77 17.34
C ILE A 162 83.63 -16.58 16.27
N THR A 163 82.96 -17.57 15.70
CA THR A 163 83.41 -18.23 14.48
C THR A 163 82.41 -17.87 13.40
N ASP A 164 82.89 -17.12 12.42
CA ASP A 164 82.40 -17.20 11.05
C ASP A 164 82.42 -18.68 10.68
N ASN A 165 81.30 -19.34 10.96
CA ASN A 165 81.11 -20.74 10.65
C ASN A 165 80.75 -20.73 9.17
N GLU A 166 81.76 -20.83 8.31
CA GLU A 166 81.57 -21.10 6.88
C GLU A 166 80.79 -22.42 6.80
N GLN A 167 79.47 -22.30 6.73
CA GLN A 167 78.58 -23.44 6.58
C GLN A 167 79.00 -24.16 5.31
N THR A 168 79.17 -25.47 5.40
CA THR A 168 79.42 -26.23 4.19
C THR A 168 78.25 -26.01 3.22
N PRO A 169 78.47 -25.97 1.90
CA PRO A 169 77.39 -25.71 0.93
C PRO A 169 76.18 -26.64 1.09
N LEU A 170 76.41 -27.82 1.67
CA LEU A 170 75.37 -28.79 2.01
C LEU A 170 74.58 -28.42 3.27
N GLU A 171 75.22 -27.91 4.31
CA GLU A 171 74.55 -27.38 5.50
C GLU A 171 73.69 -26.16 5.17
N GLU A 172 74.17 -25.25 4.30
CA GLU A 172 73.38 -24.13 3.82
C GLU A 172 72.11 -24.59 3.12
N GLN A 173 72.18 -25.62 2.27
CA GLN A 173 71.02 -26.22 1.60
C GLN A 173 70.02 -26.84 2.58
N PHE A 174 70.48 -27.48 3.65
CA PHE A 174 69.57 -28.03 4.68
C PHE A 174 68.91 -26.92 5.51
N VAL A 175 69.66 -25.87 5.84
CA VAL A 175 69.12 -24.68 6.53
C VAL A 175 68.09 -23.98 5.63
N GLU A 176 68.38 -23.84 4.34
CA GLU A 176 67.47 -23.25 3.38
C GLU A 176 66.22 -24.11 3.18
N LEU A 177 66.34 -25.43 3.08
CA LEU A 177 65.20 -26.34 2.99
C LEU A 177 64.31 -26.29 4.24
N ALA A 178 64.91 -26.19 5.43
CA ALA A 178 64.17 -26.01 6.68
C ALA A 178 63.45 -24.66 6.73
N ARG A 179 64.08 -23.57 6.26
CA ARG A 179 63.44 -22.25 6.12
C ARG A 179 62.28 -22.30 5.11
N ILE A 180 62.48 -22.95 3.97
CA ILE A 180 61.42 -23.13 2.97
C ILE A 180 60.27 -23.97 3.52
N SER A 181 60.56 -25.05 4.27
CA SER A 181 59.53 -25.89 4.88
C SER A 181 58.71 -25.13 5.90
N THR A 182 59.36 -24.39 6.81
CA THR A 182 58.66 -23.56 7.80
C THR A 182 57.88 -22.41 7.17
N ALA A 183 58.40 -21.78 6.11
CA ALA A 183 57.67 -20.78 5.33
C ALA A 183 56.43 -21.39 4.64
N LYS A 184 56.54 -22.59 4.06
CA LYS A 184 55.40 -23.32 3.48
C LYS A 184 54.33 -23.63 4.52
N ASP A 185 54.72 -24.13 5.69
CA ASP A 185 53.77 -24.43 6.77
C ASP A 185 53.06 -23.17 7.26
N SER A 186 53.77 -22.04 7.34
CA SER A 186 53.19 -20.73 7.67
C SER A 186 52.17 -20.27 6.62
N ILE A 187 52.49 -20.40 5.33
CA ILE A 187 51.56 -20.08 4.23
C ILE A 187 50.32 -20.99 4.28
N ILE A 188 50.48 -22.28 4.53
CA ILE A 188 49.36 -23.22 4.64
C ILE A 188 48.47 -22.85 5.84
N ALA A 189 49.06 -22.49 6.98
CA ALA A 189 48.31 -22.04 8.14
C ALA A 189 47.52 -20.76 7.84
N GLN A 190 48.14 -19.79 7.16
CA GLN A 190 47.48 -18.56 6.74
C GLN A 190 46.32 -18.86 5.77
N GLN A 191 46.54 -19.68 4.75
CA GLN A 191 45.50 -20.07 3.80
C GLN A 191 44.34 -20.79 4.48
N ARG A 192 44.61 -21.68 5.45
CA ARG A 192 43.56 -22.33 6.24
C ARG A 192 42.75 -21.33 7.06
N SER A 193 43.40 -20.33 7.64
CA SER A 193 42.74 -19.24 8.36
C SER A 193 41.85 -18.40 7.42
N ASP A 194 42.37 -18.03 6.25
CA ASP A 194 41.63 -17.23 5.27
C ASP A 194 40.43 -17.98 4.71
N ILE A 195 40.57 -19.28 4.42
CA ILE A 195 39.46 -20.16 4.00
C ILE A 195 38.40 -20.23 5.10
N LYS A 196 38.80 -20.33 6.38
CA LYS A 196 37.86 -20.34 7.50
C LYS A 196 37.06 -19.04 7.57
N VAL A 197 37.71 -17.89 7.50
CA VAL A 197 37.05 -16.57 7.50
C VAL A 197 36.14 -16.40 6.28
N ALA A 198 36.57 -16.87 5.11
CA ALA A 198 35.75 -16.82 3.89
C ALA A 198 34.49 -17.68 4.03
N ASN A 199 34.60 -18.89 4.58
CA ASN A 199 33.48 -19.79 4.82
C ASN A 199 32.48 -19.23 5.85
N GLU A 200 32.97 -18.63 6.94
CA GLU A 200 32.12 -17.97 7.94
C GLU A 200 31.32 -16.81 7.32
N LYS A 201 31.98 -15.98 6.47
CA LYS A 201 31.31 -14.91 5.72
C LYS A 201 30.28 -15.46 4.73
N LEU A 202 30.61 -16.55 4.03
CA LEU A 202 29.70 -17.21 3.10
C LEU A 202 28.46 -17.73 3.81
N GLU A 203 28.64 -18.39 4.95
CA GLU A 203 27.54 -18.91 5.76
C GLU A 203 26.65 -17.78 6.32
N GLN A 204 27.24 -16.67 6.77
CA GLN A 204 26.48 -15.49 7.18
C GLN A 204 25.64 -14.92 6.04
N LYS A 205 26.21 -14.83 4.83
CA LYS A 205 25.48 -14.37 3.63
C LYS A 205 24.37 -15.34 3.24
N GLU A 206 24.61 -16.64 3.32
CA GLU A 206 23.59 -17.66 3.06
C GLU A 206 22.42 -17.54 4.04
N ARG A 207 22.69 -17.38 5.34
CA ARG A 207 21.65 -17.12 6.35
C ARG A 207 20.89 -15.82 6.07
N SER A 208 21.57 -14.78 5.61
CA SER A 208 20.93 -13.51 5.23
C SER A 208 20.01 -13.68 4.03
N VAL A 209 20.44 -14.40 3.00
CA VAL A 209 19.64 -14.67 1.79
C VAL A 209 18.42 -15.51 2.14
N LYS A 210 18.56 -16.54 2.99
CA LYS A 210 17.41 -17.34 3.47
C LYS A 210 16.38 -16.49 4.22
N ARG A 211 16.83 -15.55 5.07
CA ARG A 211 15.91 -14.61 5.74
C ARG A 211 15.16 -13.72 4.76
N LEU A 212 15.88 -13.08 3.84
CA LEU A 212 15.27 -12.24 2.80
C LEU A 212 14.30 -13.01 1.90
N HIS A 213 14.63 -14.26 1.57
CA HIS A 213 13.75 -15.13 0.79
C HIS A 213 12.45 -15.45 1.54
N ASN A 214 12.54 -15.76 2.83
CA ASN A 214 11.35 -16.00 3.67
C ASN A 214 10.48 -14.73 3.80
N ASP A 215 11.11 -13.56 3.95
CA ASP A 215 10.39 -12.29 4.04
C ASP A 215 9.72 -11.93 2.71
N LEU A 216 10.38 -12.19 1.58
CA LEU A 216 9.79 -12.03 0.26
C LEU A 216 8.62 -12.99 0.04
N SER A 217 8.73 -14.25 0.48
CA SER A 217 7.63 -15.22 0.41
C SER A 217 6.42 -14.75 1.19
N LYS A 218 6.61 -14.25 2.43
CA LYS A 218 5.52 -13.67 3.24
C LYS A 218 4.89 -12.45 2.56
N LEU A 219 5.70 -11.61 1.94
CA LEU A 219 5.20 -10.43 1.23
C LEU A 219 4.37 -10.81 -0.01
N ILE A 220 4.80 -11.84 -0.75
CA ILE A 220 4.05 -12.39 -1.88
C ILE A 220 2.69 -12.96 -1.42
N ASP A 221 2.67 -13.73 -0.33
CA ASP A 221 1.42 -14.26 0.24
C ASP A 221 0.49 -13.12 0.69
N SER A 222 1.04 -12.09 1.33
CA SER A 222 0.26 -10.90 1.71
C SER A 222 -0.29 -10.16 0.49
N TYR A 223 0.49 -10.05 -0.59
CA TYR A 223 0.05 -9.41 -1.82
C TYR A 223 -1.08 -10.22 -2.49
N ARG A 224 -0.97 -11.55 -2.50
CA ARG A 224 -2.02 -12.43 -3.03
C ARG A 224 -3.35 -12.22 -2.30
N VAL A 225 -3.34 -12.19 -0.97
CA VAL A 225 -4.55 -11.93 -0.17
C VAL A 225 -5.16 -10.56 -0.49
N LYS A 226 -4.32 -9.53 -0.70
CA LYS A 226 -4.80 -8.19 -1.08
C LYS A 226 -5.35 -8.11 -2.50
N GLU A 227 -4.80 -8.86 -3.44
CA GLU A 227 -5.37 -8.97 -4.79
C GLU A 227 -6.72 -9.70 -4.77
N GLU A 228 -6.86 -10.75 -3.96
CA GLU A 228 -8.14 -11.45 -3.74
C GLU A 228 -9.20 -10.51 -3.13
N GLU A 229 -8.83 -9.70 -2.13
CA GLU A 229 -9.70 -8.68 -1.54
C GLU A 229 -10.12 -7.62 -2.59
N LEU A 230 -9.19 -7.14 -3.41
CA LEU A 230 -9.49 -6.20 -4.49
C LEU A 230 -10.39 -6.81 -5.57
N ALA A 231 -10.22 -8.09 -5.89
CA ALA A 231 -11.09 -8.80 -6.83
C ALA A 231 -12.52 -8.85 -6.29
N LEU A 232 -12.71 -9.16 -5.00
CA LEU A 232 -14.03 -9.16 -4.37
C LEU A 232 -14.67 -7.76 -4.40
N LEU A 233 -13.91 -6.71 -4.10
CA LEU A 233 -14.40 -5.32 -4.16
C LEU A 233 -14.79 -4.89 -5.58
N ARG A 234 -14.07 -5.36 -6.61
CA ARG A 234 -14.43 -5.13 -8.01
C ARG A 234 -15.76 -5.81 -8.36
N CYS A 235 -15.95 -7.08 -7.98
CA CYS A 235 -17.22 -7.79 -8.19
C CYS A 235 -18.39 -7.08 -7.48
N LEU A 236 -18.20 -6.66 -6.22
CA LEU A 236 -19.24 -5.95 -5.47
C LEU A 236 -19.58 -4.59 -6.10
N SER A 237 -18.60 -3.90 -6.68
CA SER A 237 -18.85 -2.66 -7.43
C SER A 237 -19.66 -2.91 -8.70
N GLU A 238 -19.42 -4.01 -9.41
CA GLU A 238 -20.21 -4.41 -10.58
C GLU A 238 -21.65 -4.74 -10.20
N ASP A 239 -21.85 -5.49 -9.12
CA ASP A 239 -23.19 -5.77 -8.57
C ASP A 239 -23.93 -4.50 -8.17
N GLN A 240 -23.24 -3.55 -7.53
CA GLN A 240 -23.84 -2.26 -7.18
C GLN A 240 -24.27 -1.48 -8.42
N LYS A 241 -23.45 -1.44 -9.48
CA LYS A 241 -23.81 -0.79 -10.76
C LYS A 241 -25.03 -1.46 -11.38
N PHE A 242 -25.09 -2.79 -11.38
CA PHE A 242 -26.24 -3.54 -11.87
C PHE A 242 -27.52 -3.20 -11.09
N MET A 243 -27.44 -3.18 -9.76
CA MET A 243 -28.56 -2.83 -8.90
C MET A 243 -29.04 -1.38 -9.10
N CYS A 244 -28.12 -0.41 -9.23
CA CYS A 244 -28.46 0.97 -9.56
C CYS A 244 -29.16 1.08 -10.92
N LYS A 245 -28.68 0.35 -11.93
CA LYS A 245 -29.33 0.32 -13.24
C LYS A 245 -30.74 -0.25 -13.14
N LYS A 246 -30.92 -1.39 -12.47
CA LYS A 246 -32.23 -2.02 -12.27
C LYS A 246 -33.19 -1.10 -11.48
N ALA A 247 -32.69 -0.40 -10.46
CA ALA A 247 -33.47 0.59 -9.71
C ALA A 247 -33.90 1.77 -10.59
N SER A 248 -33.02 2.25 -11.47
CA SER A 248 -33.34 3.29 -12.45
C SER A 248 -34.39 2.81 -13.46
N ASP A 249 -34.22 1.61 -14.02
CA ASP A 249 -35.14 1.04 -15.01
C ASP A 249 -36.54 0.82 -14.41
N THR A 250 -36.61 0.29 -13.19
CA THR A 250 -37.87 0.12 -12.46
C THR A 250 -38.50 1.47 -12.08
N GLY A 251 -37.69 2.44 -11.64
CA GLY A 251 -38.14 3.81 -11.39
C GLY A 251 -38.74 4.47 -12.63
N PHE A 252 -38.06 4.33 -13.78
CA PHE A 252 -38.56 4.84 -15.07
C PHE A 252 -39.88 4.17 -15.49
N ALA A 253 -39.99 2.85 -15.31
CA ALA A 253 -41.23 2.13 -15.59
C ALA A 253 -42.40 2.61 -14.72
N ILE A 254 -42.18 2.81 -13.42
CA ILE A 254 -43.20 3.33 -12.49
C ILE A 254 -43.62 4.75 -12.89
N VAL A 255 -42.67 5.63 -13.18
CA VAL A 255 -42.97 7.01 -13.61
C VAL A 255 -43.81 7.02 -14.88
N ASN A 256 -43.47 6.19 -15.86
CA ASN A 256 -44.25 6.09 -17.10
C ASN A 256 -45.66 5.55 -16.86
N GLN A 257 -45.81 4.55 -15.99
CA GLN A 257 -47.11 4.01 -15.62
C GLN A 257 -47.99 5.07 -14.93
N LEU A 258 -47.41 5.85 -14.00
CA LEU A 258 -48.10 6.95 -13.33
C LEU A 258 -48.49 8.06 -14.31
N LYS A 259 -47.60 8.38 -15.25
CA LYS A 259 -47.87 9.36 -16.31
C LYS A 259 -49.05 8.93 -17.18
N SER A 260 -49.12 7.66 -17.59
CA SER A 260 -50.27 7.12 -18.34
C SER A 260 -51.57 7.25 -17.55
N LYS A 261 -51.57 6.80 -16.28
CA LYS A 261 -52.76 6.89 -15.41
C LYS A 261 -53.21 8.34 -15.18
N LEU A 262 -52.26 9.29 -15.13
CA LEU A 262 -52.58 10.71 -15.00
C LEU A 262 -53.25 11.25 -16.28
N MET A 263 -52.73 10.89 -17.45
CA MET A 263 -53.33 11.27 -18.74
C MET A 263 -54.76 10.72 -18.88
N ASP A 264 -54.98 9.47 -18.47
CA ASP A 264 -56.31 8.85 -18.50
C ASP A 264 -57.29 9.60 -17.59
N ARG A 265 -56.85 9.96 -16.38
CA ARG A 265 -57.65 10.77 -15.45
C ARG A 265 -57.94 12.18 -15.99
N GLU A 266 -56.97 12.82 -16.63
CA GLU A 266 -57.16 14.14 -17.24
C GLU A 266 -58.20 14.08 -18.37
N ASN A 267 -58.14 13.03 -19.21
CA ASN A 267 -59.13 12.82 -20.26
C ASN A 267 -60.55 12.64 -19.68
N ILE A 268 -60.69 11.90 -18.58
CA ILE A 268 -61.97 11.75 -17.86
C ILE A 268 -62.45 13.09 -17.31
N ILE A 269 -61.56 13.89 -16.71
CA ILE A 269 -61.90 15.23 -16.19
C ILE A 269 -62.39 16.15 -17.31
N VAL A 270 -61.71 16.13 -18.47
CA VAL A 270 -62.13 16.92 -19.63
C VAL A 270 -63.52 16.48 -20.14
N ALA A 271 -63.79 15.17 -20.19
CA ALA A 271 -65.10 14.65 -20.56
C ALA A 271 -66.19 15.10 -19.56
N GLN A 272 -65.92 14.98 -18.25
CA GLN A 272 -66.84 15.44 -17.21
C GLN A 272 -67.10 16.95 -17.26
N ARG A 273 -66.06 17.76 -17.53
CA ARG A 273 -66.21 19.22 -17.71
C ARG A 273 -67.12 19.55 -18.89
N LYS A 274 -66.97 18.86 -20.02
CA LYS A 274 -67.85 19.04 -21.20
C LYS A 274 -69.31 18.69 -20.88
N GLU A 275 -69.54 17.60 -20.13
CA GLU A 275 -70.89 17.20 -19.70
C GLU A 275 -71.50 18.24 -18.75
N ILE A 276 -70.73 18.72 -17.76
CA ILE A 276 -71.17 19.79 -16.87
C ILE A 276 -71.52 21.05 -17.66
N GLU A 277 -70.68 21.44 -18.62
CA GLU A 277 -70.93 22.61 -19.46
C GLU A 277 -72.21 22.47 -20.31
N PHE A 278 -72.45 21.26 -20.85
CA PHE A 278 -73.69 20.92 -21.54
C PHE A 278 -74.91 21.05 -20.62
N LEU A 279 -74.85 20.48 -19.41
CA LEU A 279 -75.91 20.59 -18.42
C LEU A 279 -76.16 22.04 -17.98
N VAL A 280 -75.11 22.82 -17.77
CA VAL A 280 -75.20 24.25 -17.43
C VAL A 280 -75.86 25.03 -18.56
N ARG A 281 -75.51 24.81 -19.83
CA ARG A 281 -76.20 25.43 -20.98
C ARG A 281 -77.67 25.04 -21.06
N LYS A 282 -77.99 23.78 -20.80
CA LYS A 282 -79.37 23.28 -20.79
C LYS A 282 -80.21 23.94 -19.69
N MET A 283 -79.63 24.18 -18.51
CA MET A 283 -80.29 24.88 -17.39
C MET A 283 -80.36 26.40 -17.58
N ALA A 284 -79.41 26.99 -18.32
CA ALA A 284 -79.36 28.42 -18.61
C ALA A 284 -80.29 28.84 -19.77
N ALA A 285 -80.89 27.90 -20.50
CA ALA A 285 -81.94 28.19 -21.47
C ALA A 285 -83.22 28.62 -20.71
N PRO A 286 -83.68 29.88 -20.84
CA PRO A 286 -84.89 30.31 -20.17
C PRO A 286 -86.10 29.64 -20.80
N ASN A 287 -86.94 29.09 -19.93
CA ASN A 287 -88.29 28.62 -20.20
C ASN A 287 -89.11 29.82 -20.73
N ILE A 288 -89.21 29.98 -22.05
CA ILE A 288 -89.99 31.04 -22.71
C ILE A 288 -90.91 30.39 -23.76
N GLU A 289 -92.20 30.39 -23.40
CA GLU A 289 -93.41 30.29 -24.25
C GLU A 289 -93.68 28.96 -24.98
N GLN A 290 -94.88 28.38 -25.05
CA GLN A 290 -96.24 28.76 -24.63
C GLN A 290 -97.11 27.48 -24.74
N LEU A 291 -98.04 27.31 -23.79
CA LEU A 291 -99.23 26.46 -23.91
C LEU A 291 -100.06 26.84 -25.16
N PRO A 292 -100.83 25.91 -25.78
CA PRO A 292 -102.20 25.70 -25.30
C PRO A 292 -102.71 24.24 -25.36
N SER A 293 -103.28 23.82 -24.22
CA SER A 293 -104.53 23.09 -24.02
C SER A 293 -104.97 21.99 -25.02
N LYS A 294 -104.99 20.74 -24.54
CA LYS A 294 -106.23 19.94 -24.47
C LYS A 294 -106.09 18.69 -23.59
N GLU A 295 -107.17 18.40 -22.88
CA GLU A 295 -107.57 17.10 -22.30
C GLU A 295 -106.89 16.65 -20.99
N MET A 296 -107.52 17.06 -19.89
CA MET A 296 -107.58 16.27 -18.67
C MET A 296 -108.49 15.05 -18.84
N SER A 297 -108.25 14.07 -17.98
CA SER A 297 -109.05 12.89 -17.65
C SER A 297 -108.80 11.64 -18.51
N ASN A 298 -108.03 10.69 -17.98
CA ASN A 298 -108.61 9.56 -17.26
C ASN A 298 -107.52 8.62 -16.71
N LEU A 299 -107.83 8.09 -15.51
CA LEU A 299 -107.46 6.80 -14.93
C LEU A 299 -106.05 6.23 -15.24
N GLY A 300 -105.18 6.00 -14.28
CA GLY A 300 -105.46 5.25 -13.06
C GLY A 300 -105.49 3.74 -13.35
N LYS A 301 -104.40 3.06 -12.99
CA LYS A 301 -104.23 1.60 -12.81
C LYS A 301 -104.17 0.73 -14.07
N THR A 302 -103.02 0.10 -14.31
CA THR A 302 -102.92 -1.38 -14.32
C THR A 302 -101.45 -1.82 -14.30
N TRP A 303 -101.08 -2.49 -13.21
CA TRP A 303 -100.04 -3.51 -13.22
C TRP A 303 -100.61 -4.80 -13.84
N GLU A 304 -99.69 -5.69 -14.21
CA GLU A 304 -99.87 -7.12 -14.51
C GLU A 304 -100.14 -7.56 -15.95
N SER A 305 -99.04 -8.05 -16.55
CA SER A 305 -98.77 -9.48 -16.79
C SER A 305 -98.92 -10.01 -18.22
N ALA A 306 -97.84 -10.70 -18.63
CA ALA A 306 -97.74 -11.80 -19.60
C ALA A 306 -98.15 -11.47 -21.07
N ASP A 307 -97.58 -12.03 -22.13
CA ASP A 307 -96.73 -13.20 -22.30
C ASP A 307 -96.04 -13.14 -23.68
N LYS A 308 -94.76 -13.52 -23.73
CA LYS A 308 -94.12 -14.45 -24.68
C LYS A 308 -94.80 -14.68 -26.06
N VAL A 309 -94.11 -14.35 -27.16
CA VAL A 309 -93.86 -15.19 -28.37
C VAL A 309 -92.76 -14.49 -29.23
N THR A 310 -91.52 -14.98 -29.31
CA THR A 310 -90.91 -15.96 -30.27
C THR A 310 -90.57 -15.42 -31.68
N VAL A 311 -89.26 -15.14 -31.89
CA VAL A 311 -88.36 -15.61 -32.99
C VAL A 311 -88.54 -15.10 -34.44
N LYS A 312 -87.51 -14.36 -34.92
CA LYS A 312 -86.60 -14.54 -36.11
C LYS A 312 -86.17 -13.15 -36.67
N ALA A 313 -84.92 -12.74 -36.50
CA ALA A 313 -83.73 -13.04 -37.32
C ALA A 313 -83.52 -12.03 -38.45
N SER A 314 -82.47 -11.20 -38.33
CA SER A 314 -81.62 -10.71 -39.43
C SER A 314 -80.32 -10.12 -38.86
N GLU A 315 -79.23 -10.41 -39.57
CA GLU A 315 -77.81 -10.27 -39.22
C GLU A 315 -77.23 -8.84 -39.25
N SER A 316 -76.13 -8.68 -38.50
CA SER A 316 -74.89 -7.89 -38.71
C SER A 316 -74.53 -7.12 -37.42
N GLY A 317 -73.58 -7.55 -36.58
CA GLY A 317 -72.14 -7.68 -36.83
C GLY A 317 -71.50 -6.29 -36.68
N GLY A 318 -70.66 -5.96 -35.70
CA GLY A 318 -70.10 -6.62 -34.52
C GLY A 318 -69.24 -5.56 -33.81
N GLU A 319 -69.09 -5.62 -32.50
CA GLU A 319 -68.01 -4.94 -31.76
C GLU A 319 -67.86 -5.61 -30.40
N ASP A 320 -66.74 -6.31 -30.24
CA ASP A 320 -66.32 -7.03 -29.05
C ASP A 320 -66.07 -6.05 -27.91
N VAL A 321 -66.97 -6.02 -26.94
CA VAL A 321 -66.72 -5.47 -25.60
C VAL A 321 -66.09 -6.59 -24.78
N ASP A 322 -64.77 -6.65 -24.80
CA ASP A 322 -63.99 -7.56 -23.96
C ASP A 322 -64.17 -7.14 -22.49
N GLN A 323 -64.84 -8.02 -21.74
CA GLN A 323 -65.05 -7.94 -20.31
C GLN A 323 -63.73 -8.26 -19.61
N ASN A 324 -63.14 -7.28 -18.92
CA ASN A 324 -62.17 -7.58 -17.87
C ASN A 324 -62.33 -6.59 -16.72
N ASP A 325 -63.49 -6.70 -16.05
CA ASP A 325 -63.64 -6.23 -14.68
C ASP A 325 -62.66 -7.05 -13.82
N GLY A 326 -61.58 -6.39 -13.39
CA GLY A 326 -60.64 -6.96 -12.45
C GLY A 326 -61.39 -7.36 -11.17
N GLU A 327 -61.48 -8.68 -10.95
CA GLU A 327 -61.90 -9.26 -9.68
C GLU A 327 -61.15 -8.58 -8.53
N THR A 328 -61.84 -7.67 -7.85
CA THR A 328 -61.51 -7.34 -6.47
C THR A 328 -61.88 -8.58 -5.67
N LYS A 329 -60.94 -9.53 -5.60
CA LYS A 329 -61.02 -10.68 -4.70
C LYS A 329 -61.15 -10.13 -3.28
N HIS A 330 -62.38 -10.04 -2.81
CA HIS A 330 -62.67 -9.86 -1.40
C HIS A 330 -62.08 -11.07 -0.69
N LEU A 331 -60.88 -10.89 -0.12
CA LEU A 331 -60.25 -11.87 0.76
C LEU A 331 -61.30 -12.30 1.78
N THR A 332 -61.46 -13.60 1.92
CA THR A 332 -62.33 -14.15 2.96
C THR A 332 -61.84 -13.67 4.33
N THR A 333 -62.74 -13.54 5.31
CA THR A 333 -62.41 -13.05 6.66
C THR A 333 -61.24 -13.83 7.29
N ASP A 334 -61.09 -15.10 6.95
CA ASP A 334 -60.04 -15.98 7.44
C ASP A 334 -58.67 -15.74 6.76
N GLU A 335 -58.67 -15.39 5.48
CA GLU A 335 -57.45 -14.98 4.74
C GLU A 335 -56.96 -13.61 5.22
N LEU A 336 -57.88 -12.69 5.52
CA LEU A 336 -57.56 -11.39 6.10
C LEU A 336 -56.97 -11.55 7.51
N ALA A 337 -57.55 -12.41 8.35
CA ALA A 337 -57.03 -12.71 9.67
C ALA A 337 -55.63 -13.34 9.61
N SER A 338 -55.40 -14.25 8.65
CA SER A 338 -54.09 -14.88 8.43
C SER A 338 -53.05 -13.90 7.89
N ALA A 339 -53.44 -12.95 7.04
CA ALA A 339 -52.57 -11.86 6.58
C ALA A 339 -52.24 -10.89 7.73
N LEU A 340 -53.20 -10.60 8.60
CA LEU A 340 -53.00 -9.75 9.78
C LEU A 340 -52.07 -10.42 10.79
N ALA A 341 -52.21 -11.73 11.03
CA ALA A 341 -51.29 -12.49 11.88
C ALA A 341 -49.85 -12.49 11.33
N ARG A 342 -49.68 -12.69 10.03
CA ARG A 342 -48.36 -12.65 9.37
C ARG A 342 -47.71 -11.26 9.41
N THR A 343 -48.48 -10.21 9.19
CA THR A 343 -47.98 -8.83 9.28
C THR A 343 -47.62 -8.46 10.72
N LYS A 344 -48.40 -8.90 11.70
CA LYS A 344 -48.08 -8.72 13.13
C LYS A 344 -46.79 -9.44 13.52
N ALA A 345 -46.62 -10.71 13.13
CA ALA A 345 -45.39 -11.45 13.39
C ALA A 345 -44.16 -10.81 12.71
N ARG A 346 -44.32 -10.29 11.49
CA ARG A 346 -43.26 -9.56 10.79
C ARG A 346 -42.92 -8.24 11.48
N ASN A 347 -43.90 -7.52 12.02
CA ASN A 347 -43.65 -6.30 12.77
C ASN A 347 -42.92 -6.57 14.08
N GLU A 348 -43.28 -7.62 14.82
CA GLU A 348 -42.55 -8.05 16.02
C GLU A 348 -41.10 -8.44 15.71
N GLN A 349 -40.86 -9.07 14.55
CA GLN A 349 -39.50 -9.39 14.10
C GLN A 349 -38.70 -8.12 13.77
N LEU A 350 -39.29 -7.16 13.04
CA LEU A 350 -38.64 -5.90 12.71
C LEU A 350 -38.33 -5.07 13.97
N GLU A 351 -39.20 -5.10 14.98
CA GLU A 351 -38.97 -4.42 16.26
C GLU A 351 -37.75 -5.00 17.00
N LYS A 352 -37.59 -6.33 17.00
CA LYS A 352 -36.40 -6.99 17.55
C LYS A 352 -35.13 -6.59 16.78
N GLU A 353 -35.19 -6.56 15.46
CA GLU A 353 -34.05 -6.17 14.61
C GLU A 353 -33.64 -4.71 14.84
N VAL A 354 -34.60 -3.80 15.00
CA VAL A 354 -34.35 -2.39 15.34
C VAL A 354 -33.70 -2.26 16.71
N ASN A 355 -34.15 -3.03 17.71
CA ASN A 355 -33.54 -3.01 19.05
C ASN A 355 -32.09 -3.51 19.01
N VAL A 356 -31.82 -4.63 18.32
CA VAL A 356 -30.45 -5.16 18.14
C VAL A 356 -29.57 -4.16 17.38
N ALA A 357 -30.09 -3.48 16.36
CA ALA A 357 -29.36 -2.44 15.65
C ALA A 357 -29.04 -1.23 16.55
N GLY A 358 -29.98 -0.86 17.44
CA GLY A 358 -29.77 0.18 18.45
C GLY A 358 -28.65 -0.16 19.43
N GLU A 359 -28.63 -1.39 19.95
CA GLU A 359 -27.56 -1.88 20.84
C GLU A 359 -26.19 -1.88 20.13
N LYS A 360 -26.13 -2.33 18.87
CA LYS A 360 -24.91 -2.29 18.06
C LYS A 360 -24.41 -0.87 17.81
N TYR A 361 -25.32 0.07 17.55
CA TYR A 361 -24.98 1.48 17.39
C TYR A 361 -24.42 2.07 18.69
N GLN A 362 -25.01 1.71 19.84
CA GLN A 362 -24.51 2.13 21.15
C GLN A 362 -23.10 1.59 21.42
N GLN A 363 -22.85 0.30 21.16
CA GLN A 363 -21.52 -0.31 21.29
C GLN A 363 -20.49 0.37 20.38
N LEU A 364 -20.86 0.66 19.13
CA LEU A 364 -19.98 1.37 18.20
C LEU A 364 -19.64 2.78 18.69
N ASN A 365 -20.62 3.48 19.27
CA ASN A 365 -20.42 4.81 19.83
C ASN A 365 -19.52 4.78 21.08
N GLU A 366 -19.63 3.76 21.92
CA GLU A 366 -18.73 3.54 23.06
C GLU A 366 -17.28 3.31 22.59
N VAL A 367 -17.07 2.47 21.56
CA VAL A 367 -15.75 2.25 20.96
C VAL A 367 -15.20 3.53 20.35
N TYR A 368 -16.02 4.28 19.61
CA TYR A 368 -15.61 5.56 19.03
C TYR A 368 -15.15 6.54 20.11
N THR A 369 -15.92 6.67 21.19
CA THR A 369 -15.59 7.55 22.32
C THR A 369 -14.29 7.12 23.00
N ALA A 370 -14.08 5.82 23.20
CA ALA A 370 -12.85 5.28 23.78
C ALA A 370 -11.61 5.57 22.91
N VAL A 371 -11.70 5.37 21.60
CA VAL A 371 -10.61 5.65 20.64
C VAL A 371 -10.28 7.15 20.61
N VAL A 372 -11.28 8.02 20.60
CA VAL A 372 -11.07 9.47 20.66
C VAL A 372 -10.39 9.87 21.96
N ALA A 373 -10.80 9.29 23.10
CA ALA A 373 -10.16 9.54 24.39
C ALA A 373 -8.68 9.09 24.39
N GLU A 374 -8.38 7.91 23.85
CA GLU A 374 -7.00 7.39 23.75
C GLU A 374 -6.14 8.23 22.81
N ASN A 375 -6.66 8.62 21.64
CA ASN A 375 -5.97 9.52 20.73
C ASN A 375 -5.69 10.89 21.36
N THR A 376 -6.64 11.41 22.14
CA THR A 376 -6.46 12.68 22.87
C THR A 376 -5.35 12.54 23.93
N LYS A 377 -5.28 11.40 24.62
CA LYS A 377 -4.21 11.10 25.58
C LYS A 377 -2.84 11.03 24.91
N LEU A 378 -2.74 10.34 23.76
CA LEU A 378 -1.50 10.24 22.99
C LEU A 378 -1.05 11.61 22.45
N MET A 379 -1.99 12.45 22.01
CA MET A 379 -1.68 13.82 21.59
C MET A 379 -1.14 14.67 22.76
N ALA A 380 -1.71 14.52 23.96
CA ALA A 380 -1.21 15.18 25.15
C ALA A 380 0.19 14.69 25.55
N GLU A 381 0.45 13.38 25.43
CA GLU A 381 1.76 12.79 25.72
C GLU A 381 2.83 13.23 24.70
N LEU A 382 2.48 13.30 23.42
CA LEU A 382 3.35 13.87 22.38
C LEU A 382 3.65 15.35 22.62
N ALA A 383 2.68 16.14 23.07
CA ALA A 383 2.89 17.54 23.42
C ALA A 383 3.78 17.70 24.66
N GLN A 384 3.68 16.81 25.65
CA GLN A 384 4.57 16.80 26.81
C GLN A 384 6.00 16.44 26.43
N LEU A 385 6.19 15.44 25.55
CA LEU A 385 7.50 15.04 25.06
C LEU A 385 8.15 16.13 24.18
N SER A 386 7.36 16.89 23.40
CA SER A 386 7.90 18.04 22.67
C SER A 386 8.36 19.15 23.62
N VAL A 387 7.59 19.44 24.67
CA VAL A 387 7.99 20.44 25.68
C VAL A 387 9.22 19.97 26.47
N GLN A 388 9.35 18.68 26.76
CA GLN A 388 10.51 18.12 27.44
C GLN A 388 11.79 18.15 26.58
N ARG A 389 11.63 18.08 25.25
CA ARG A 389 12.72 18.29 24.28
C ARG A 389 13.20 19.74 24.28
N ASP A 390 12.30 20.70 24.47
CA ASP A 390 12.65 22.13 24.49
C ASP A 390 13.25 22.58 25.84
N ILE A 391 12.90 21.92 26.96
CA ILE A 391 13.44 22.25 28.30
C ILE A 391 14.90 21.77 28.49
N PHE A 392 15.35 20.75 27.74
CA PHE A 392 16.76 20.31 27.76
C PHE A 392 17.71 21.22 26.95
N HIS A 393 17.21 22.35 26.44
CA HIS A 393 18.00 23.39 25.78
C HIS A 393 17.95 24.70 26.59
N PHE A 394 18.76 24.81 27.65
CA PHE A 394 18.90 26.06 28.41
C PHE A 394 19.75 27.10 27.64
N PRO A 395 19.52 28.42 27.84
CA PRO A 395 19.57 29.41 26.78
C PRO A 395 20.91 30.15 26.72
N ARG A 396 21.42 30.41 25.50
CA ARG A 396 22.51 31.36 25.29
C ARG A 396 21.95 32.67 24.74
N LYS A 397 22.17 33.71 25.55
CA LYS A 397 21.71 35.10 25.42
C LYS A 397 21.81 35.70 24.02
N GLU A 398 20.79 36.50 23.73
CA GLU A 398 20.68 37.54 22.71
C GLU A 398 21.96 38.37 22.53
N ARG A 399 22.36 38.58 21.27
CA ARG A 399 22.81 39.89 20.81
C ARG A 399 22.57 40.06 19.31
N GLU A 400 22.23 41.29 18.97
CA GLU A 400 21.55 41.79 17.80
C GLU A 400 22.40 41.90 16.51
N THR A 401 21.76 41.59 15.38
CA THR A 401 21.98 42.15 14.02
C THR A 401 23.26 41.72 13.25
N PRO A 402 23.34 41.97 11.93
CA PRO A 402 22.91 41.04 10.89
C PRO A 402 24.08 40.70 9.93
N THR A 403 23.77 40.00 8.85
CA THR A 403 24.63 39.70 7.68
C THR A 403 25.70 38.60 7.81
N ASN A 404 25.58 37.68 6.85
CA ASN A 404 26.58 36.73 6.34
C ASN A 404 27.03 35.60 7.29
N ILE A 405 26.28 34.49 7.23
CA ILE A 405 26.81 33.18 7.65
C ILE A 405 27.14 32.37 6.40
N LEU A 406 28.43 32.46 6.08
CA LEU A 406 29.24 31.41 5.49
C LEU A 406 28.88 30.06 6.12
N ILE A 407 28.29 29.16 5.33
CA ILE A 407 28.08 27.76 5.75
C ILE A 407 29.46 27.11 5.83
N LYS A 408 30.06 27.09 7.03
CA LYS A 408 31.04 26.08 7.38
C LYS A 408 30.29 24.77 7.62
N ASN A 409 30.34 23.90 6.61
CA ASN A 409 30.00 22.49 6.78
C ASN A 409 31.16 21.82 7.52
N ASP A 410 31.14 21.89 8.85
CA ASP A 410 31.92 20.99 9.67
C ASP A 410 31.40 19.57 9.43
N SER A 411 32.24 18.83 8.73
CA SER A 411 32.12 17.41 8.48
C SER A 411 32.47 16.71 9.79
N HIS A 412 31.47 16.35 10.59
CA HIS A 412 31.70 15.37 11.65
C HIS A 412 31.71 13.98 11.01
N SER A 413 32.94 13.49 10.88
CA SER A 413 33.31 12.09 10.82
C SER A 413 32.53 11.27 11.83
N THR A 414 32.00 10.13 11.37
CA THR A 414 31.73 8.97 12.22
C THR A 414 33.06 8.38 12.66
N GLU A 415 33.64 8.96 13.71
CA GLU A 415 34.52 8.25 14.63
C GLU A 415 33.73 8.05 15.92
N ASP A 416 33.64 6.78 16.34
CA ASP A 416 33.41 6.29 17.69
C ASP A 416 32.39 7.05 18.55
N VAL A 417 31.12 6.72 18.34
CA VAL A 417 30.19 6.62 19.48
C VAL A 417 30.01 5.13 19.72
N GLU A 418 30.82 4.59 20.64
CA GLU A 418 30.45 3.41 21.40
C GLU A 418 29.08 3.71 22.03
N SER A 419 28.03 3.24 21.36
CA SER A 419 26.72 3.11 21.96
C SER A 419 26.90 2.20 23.14
N ASP A 420 26.73 2.76 24.32
CA ASP A 420 26.81 2.12 25.62
C ASP A 420 25.76 1.00 25.72
N GLU A 421 26.06 -0.17 25.13
CA GLU A 421 25.25 -1.40 25.16
C GLU A 421 25.14 -1.98 26.59
N SER A 422 25.83 -1.38 27.56
CA SER A 422 25.80 -1.73 28.98
C SER A 422 24.50 -1.32 29.71
N LYS A 423 23.63 -0.51 29.08
CA LYS A 423 22.43 0.04 29.74
C LYS A 423 21.20 -0.87 29.68
N TRP A 424 21.23 -1.93 28.87
CA TRP A 424 20.16 -2.92 28.80
C TRP A 424 20.42 -4.05 29.78
N ASN A 425 20.11 -3.80 31.06
CA ASN A 425 20.21 -4.83 32.09
C ASN A 425 19.33 -6.03 31.72
N SER A 426 19.79 -7.25 31.99
CA SER A 426 19.08 -8.52 31.77
C SER A 426 17.61 -8.49 32.23
N LYS A 427 17.31 -7.71 33.28
CA LYS A 427 15.95 -7.46 33.77
C LYS A 427 15.01 -6.78 32.75
N HIS A 428 15.49 -5.83 31.95
CA HIS A 428 14.68 -5.16 30.93
C HIS A 428 14.37 -6.08 29.75
N LEU A 429 15.30 -6.96 29.40
CA LEU A 429 15.13 -7.95 28.33
C LEU A 429 14.14 -9.05 28.76
N VAL A 430 14.16 -9.43 30.04
CA VAL A 430 13.15 -10.32 30.63
C VAL A 430 11.77 -9.66 30.68
N ALA A 431 11.68 -8.38 31.06
CA ALA A 431 10.42 -7.64 31.08
C ALA A 431 9.79 -7.53 29.68
N LEU A 432 10.58 -7.17 28.66
CA LEU A 432 10.11 -7.13 27.27
C LEU A 432 9.65 -8.50 26.76
N LYS A 433 10.32 -9.58 27.16
CA LYS A 433 9.91 -10.95 26.81
C LYS A 433 8.60 -11.34 27.48
N GLN A 434 8.37 -10.89 28.71
CA GLN A 434 7.14 -11.11 29.45
C GLN A 434 5.98 -10.30 28.86
N ASP A 435 6.22 -9.04 28.47
CA ASP A 435 5.23 -8.19 27.81
C ASP A 435 4.86 -8.73 26.41
N LEU A 436 5.83 -9.30 25.69
CA LEU A 436 5.58 -9.97 24.41
C LEU A 436 4.68 -11.20 24.59
N ASP A 437 4.94 -12.05 25.59
CA ASP A 437 4.11 -13.23 25.88
C ASP A 437 2.68 -12.83 26.34
N VAL A 438 2.54 -11.74 27.09
CA VAL A 438 1.22 -11.18 27.44
C VAL A 438 0.49 -10.65 26.21
N SER A 439 1.19 -9.97 25.30
CA SER A 439 0.65 -9.49 24.04
C SER A 439 0.19 -10.65 23.14
N GLU A 440 1.01 -11.70 22.99
CA GLU A 440 0.68 -12.90 22.23
C GLU A 440 -0.54 -13.65 22.81
N LYS A 441 -0.67 -13.72 24.13
CA LYS A 441 -1.86 -14.28 24.78
C LYS A 441 -3.11 -13.44 24.51
N ARG A 442 -2.97 -12.10 24.47
CA ARG A 442 -4.08 -11.19 24.18
C ARG A 442 -4.52 -11.30 22.72
N THR A 443 -3.60 -11.35 21.76
CA THR A 443 -3.92 -11.54 20.34
C THR A 443 -4.57 -12.91 20.11
N ALA A 444 -4.05 -13.98 20.71
CA ALA A 444 -4.65 -15.30 20.62
C ALA A 444 -6.07 -15.36 21.20
N ARG A 445 -6.35 -14.64 22.29
CA ARG A 445 -7.71 -14.48 22.81
C ARG A 445 -8.60 -13.77 21.80
N LEU A 446 -8.14 -12.63 21.26
CA LEU A 446 -8.89 -11.85 20.27
C LEU A 446 -9.24 -12.68 19.03
N THR A 447 -8.29 -13.48 18.53
CA THR A 447 -8.51 -14.38 17.39
C THR A 447 -9.57 -15.45 17.70
N ARG A 448 -9.62 -15.98 18.92
CA ARG A 448 -10.66 -16.92 19.33
C ARG A 448 -12.02 -16.26 19.43
N THR A 449 -12.11 -15.04 19.98
CA THR A 449 -13.39 -14.32 20.05
C THR A 449 -13.91 -13.98 18.66
N ILE A 450 -13.04 -13.53 17.76
CA ILE A 450 -13.40 -13.27 16.36
C ILE A 450 -13.95 -14.55 15.73
N ARG A 451 -13.24 -15.68 15.85
CA ARG A 451 -13.70 -16.95 15.29
C ARG A 451 -15.04 -17.40 15.87
N ALA A 452 -15.24 -17.28 17.19
CA ALA A 452 -16.51 -17.63 17.82
C ALA A 452 -17.67 -16.75 17.35
N LEU A 453 -17.42 -15.45 17.13
CA LEU A 453 -18.41 -14.53 16.58
C LEU A 453 -18.75 -14.88 15.12
N THR A 454 -17.74 -15.21 14.31
CA THR A 454 -17.92 -15.63 12.90
C THR A 454 -18.65 -16.98 12.78
N GLU A 455 -18.35 -17.94 13.66
CA GLU A 455 -19.06 -19.23 13.69
C GLU A 455 -20.50 -19.11 14.21
N SER A 456 -20.77 -18.17 15.14
CA SER A 456 -22.14 -17.92 15.60
C SER A 456 -23.02 -17.26 14.54
N SER A 457 -22.46 -16.36 13.71
CA SER A 457 -23.19 -15.71 12.62
C SER A 457 -23.57 -16.66 11.48
N ASP A 458 -22.80 -17.74 11.27
CA ASP A 458 -23.13 -18.77 10.28
C ASP A 458 -24.18 -19.77 10.79
N SER A 459 -24.39 -19.87 12.11
CA SER A 459 -25.39 -20.75 12.72
C SER A 459 -26.80 -20.17 12.81
N GLU A 460 -26.97 -18.84 12.67
CA GLU A 460 -28.28 -18.16 12.60
C GLU A 460 -28.82 -18.05 11.17
N LEU A 461 -28.06 -18.49 10.15
CA LEU A 461 -28.43 -18.46 8.73
C LEU A 461 -28.72 -19.85 8.12
N ARG A 462 -28.91 -20.87 8.95
CA ARG A 462 -29.51 -22.17 8.57
C ARG A 462 -30.79 -22.40 9.36
#